data_AF-A0A2G8CYX5-F1
#
_entry.id   AF-A0A2G8CYX5-F1
#
_cell.length_a   1.000
_cell.length_b   1.000
_cell.length_c   1.000
_cell.angle_alpha   90.00
_cell.angle_beta   90.00
_cell.angle_gamma   90.00
#
_symmetry.space_group_name_H-M   'P 1'
#
loop_
_entity.id
_entity.type
_entity.pdbx_description
1 polymer ?
#
loop_
_entity_poly.entity_id
_entity_poly.type
_entity_poly.pdbx_seq_one_letter_code
_entity_poly.pdbx_strand_id
1 'polypeptide(L)'
;MLGHEHASLALAQRCSAVAAGAPLFNTLLNYRHSVPNTAAPDGLDIWQGVELLGGEERSNYPLSLSVDDLGEGFSLALLAQAGIGAQRVGAYMQSALEQLAQA
;
A
#
# COMPACT_ATOMS: atom_id res chain seq x y z
N MET A 1 19.34 2.40 -3.47
CA MET A 1 19.61 0.94 -3.47
C MET A 1 19.21 0.39 -2.11
N LEU A 2 18.31 -0.59 -2.06
CA LEU A 2 17.83 -1.21 -0.82
C LEU A 2 18.69 -2.44 -0.48
N GLY A 3 19.92 -2.19 0.01
CA GLY A 3 20.93 -3.25 0.20
C GLY A 3 20.55 -4.39 1.16
N HIS A 4 19.44 -4.27 1.90
CA HIS A 4 18.93 -5.28 2.83
C HIS A 4 17.45 -5.62 2.61
N GLU A 5 16.92 -5.45 1.39
CA GLU A 5 15.50 -5.76 1.08
C GLU A 5 15.12 -7.22 1.35
N HIS A 6 16.08 -8.14 1.26
CA HIS A 6 15.88 -9.56 1.55
C HIS A 6 16.06 -9.92 3.03
N ALA A 7 16.37 -8.97 3.92
CA ALA A 7 16.45 -9.24 5.34
C ALA A 7 15.07 -9.60 5.89
N SER A 8 14.95 -10.73 6.58
CA SER A 8 13.67 -11.12 7.16
C SER A 8 13.21 -10.12 8.23
N LEU A 9 11.90 -9.86 8.28
CA LEU A 9 11.30 -9.02 9.32
C LEU A 9 11.64 -9.51 10.73
N ALA A 10 11.68 -10.83 10.92
CA ALA A 10 12.06 -11.43 12.20
C ALA A 10 13.51 -11.10 12.61
N LEU A 11 14.45 -11.01 11.65
CA LEU A 11 15.81 -10.58 11.92
C LEU A 11 15.84 -9.09 12.31
N ALA A 12 15.16 -8.24 11.53
CA ALA A 12 15.05 -6.82 11.85
C ALA A 12 14.45 -6.59 13.25
N GLN A 13 13.42 -7.34 13.62
CA GLN A 13 12.79 -7.28 14.95
C GLN A 13 13.79 -7.60 16.06
N ARG A 14 14.55 -8.70 15.94
CA ARG A 14 15.55 -9.09 16.95
C ARG A 14 16.67 -8.06 17.12
N CYS A 15 17.03 -7.36 16.04
CA CYS A 15 18.11 -6.38 16.04
C CYS A 15 17.65 -4.94 16.35
N SER A 16 16.34 -4.71 16.53
CA SER A 16 15.75 -3.37 16.60
C SER A 16 15.89 -2.64 17.95
N ALA A 17 16.24 -3.35 19.02
CA ALA A 17 16.12 -2.87 20.41
C ALA A 17 14.69 -2.44 20.84
N VAL A 18 13.66 -2.71 20.02
CA VAL A 18 12.26 -2.50 20.37
C VAL A 18 11.81 -3.55 21.39
N ALA A 19 10.94 -3.15 22.32
CA ALA A 19 10.39 -4.05 23.33
C ALA A 19 9.71 -5.28 22.71
N ALA A 20 9.93 -6.45 23.32
CA ALA A 20 9.31 -7.69 22.83
C ALA A 20 7.78 -7.55 22.78
N GLY A 21 7.19 -7.90 21.64
CA GLY A 21 5.75 -7.80 21.39
C GLY A 21 5.27 -6.45 20.83
N ALA A 22 6.10 -5.41 20.84
CA ALA A 22 5.79 -4.16 20.15
C ALA A 22 6.13 -4.26 18.64
N PRO A 23 5.26 -3.75 17.74
CA PRO A 23 5.54 -3.77 16.30
C PRO A 23 6.64 -2.76 15.94
N LEU A 24 7.47 -3.09 14.94
CA LEU A 24 8.49 -2.15 14.42
C LEU A 24 7.86 -0.95 13.71
N PHE A 25 6.69 -1.16 13.11
CA PHE A 25 5.92 -0.16 12.40
C PHE A 25 4.44 -0.49 12.56
N ASN A 26 3.63 0.56 12.66
CA ASN A 26 2.18 0.50 12.81
C ASN A 26 1.44 1.04 11.57
N THR A 27 2.19 1.43 10.55
CA THR A 27 1.67 2.00 9.31
C THR A 27 2.36 1.33 8.13
N LEU A 28 1.61 1.07 7.06
CA LEU A 28 2.13 0.52 5.82
C LEU A 28 1.94 1.53 4.67
N LEU A 29 2.98 1.73 3.88
CA LEU A 29 2.91 2.39 2.57
C LEU A 29 3.20 1.34 1.51
N ASN A 30 2.27 1.11 0.60
CA ASN A 30 2.42 0.15 -0.48
C ASN A 30 2.34 0.87 -1.82
N TYR A 31 3.38 0.76 -2.65
CA TYR A 31 3.37 1.28 -4.01
C TYR A 31 3.23 0.12 -4.98
N ARG A 32 2.20 0.17 -5.81
CA ARG A 32 1.87 -0.86 -6.79
C ARG A 32 1.92 -0.25 -8.18
N HIS A 33 2.82 -0.75 -9.01
CA HIS A 33 2.80 -0.45 -10.43
C HIS A 33 1.71 -1.32 -11.07
N SER A 34 0.58 -0.68 -11.37
CA SER A 34 -0.68 -1.32 -11.76
C SER A 34 -1.04 -1.00 -13.22
N VAL A 35 -0.08 -0.54 -14.03
CA VAL A 35 -0.26 -0.32 -15.47
C VAL A 35 -0.74 -1.64 -16.11
N PRO A 36 -1.92 -1.65 -16.75
CA PRO A 36 -2.41 -2.83 -17.45
C PRO A 36 -1.39 -3.24 -18.51
N ASN A 37 -0.84 -4.45 -18.38
CA ASN A 37 0.06 -4.99 -19.39
C ASN A 37 -0.77 -5.32 -20.64
N THR A 38 -0.73 -4.46 -21.64
CA THR A 38 -1.40 -4.65 -22.95
C THR A 38 -0.92 -5.90 -23.70
N ALA A 39 0.16 -6.55 -23.25
CA ALA A 39 0.70 -7.79 -23.80
C ALA A 39 0.35 -9.06 -22.99
N ALA A 40 -0.32 -8.94 -21.84
CA ALA A 40 -0.88 -10.11 -21.17
C ALA A 40 -2.20 -10.45 -21.87
N PRO A 41 -2.38 -11.66 -22.42
CA PRO A 41 -3.69 -12.07 -22.92
C PRO A 41 -4.65 -11.89 -21.77
N ASP A 42 -5.73 -11.14 -22.02
CA ASP A 42 -6.75 -10.77 -21.06
C ASP A 42 -6.90 -11.86 -20.01
N GLY A 43 -6.45 -11.59 -18.78
CA GLY A 43 -6.64 -12.49 -17.66
C GLY A 43 -8.12 -12.87 -17.50
N LEU A 44 -9.01 -12.11 -18.12
CA LEU A 44 -10.44 -12.36 -18.33
C LEU A 44 -10.76 -13.77 -18.83
N ASP A 45 -9.91 -14.41 -19.66
CA ASP A 45 -10.19 -15.77 -20.14
C ASP A 45 -10.05 -16.84 -19.04
N ILE A 46 -9.22 -16.59 -18.01
CA ILE A 46 -9.07 -17.45 -16.83
C ILE A 46 -10.26 -17.29 -15.87
N TRP A 47 -11.00 -16.19 -16.00
CA TRP A 47 -12.16 -15.84 -15.16
C TRP A 47 -13.50 -16.05 -15.87
N GLN A 48 -13.55 -16.74 -17.00
CA GLN A 48 -14.82 -17.07 -17.66
C GLN A 48 -15.74 -17.86 -16.68
N GLY A 49 -16.89 -17.29 -16.37
CA GLY A 49 -17.84 -17.84 -15.40
C GLY A 49 -17.57 -17.49 -13.93
N VAL A 50 -16.54 -16.68 -13.64
CA VAL A 50 -16.29 -16.12 -12.30
C VAL A 50 -16.77 -14.68 -12.24
N GLU A 51 -17.68 -14.39 -11.32
CA GLU A 51 -18.14 -13.04 -11.02
C GLU A 51 -17.33 -12.47 -9.84
N LEU A 52 -16.68 -11.33 -10.07
CA LEU A 52 -16.04 -10.59 -8.99
C LEU A 52 -17.12 -9.87 -8.17
N LEU A 53 -17.47 -10.42 -7.01
CA LEU A 53 -18.45 -9.84 -6.09
C LEU A 53 -17.89 -8.65 -5.28
N GLY A 54 -16.58 -8.41 -5.38
CA GLY A 54 -15.85 -7.37 -4.66
C GLY A 54 -14.65 -7.93 -3.92
N GLY A 55 -13.76 -7.04 -3.48
CA GLY A 55 -12.62 -7.35 -2.63
C GLY A 55 -12.59 -6.41 -1.44
N GLU A 56 -12.48 -6.97 -0.24
CA GLU A 56 -12.22 -6.18 0.97
C GLU A 56 -10.72 -6.25 1.25
N GLU A 57 -10.01 -5.14 1.05
CA GLU A 57 -8.63 -5.05 1.52
C GLU A 57 -8.64 -4.99 3.05
N ARG A 58 -8.05 -6.00 3.69
CA ARG A 58 -7.86 -6.04 5.15
C ARG A 58 -6.38 -5.86 5.46
N SER A 59 -6.09 -4.95 6.37
CA SER A 59 -4.74 -4.67 6.83
C SER A 59 -4.57 -5.07 8.30
N ASN A 60 -3.41 -5.64 8.63
CA ASN A 60 -2.98 -5.87 10.03
C ASN A 60 -2.34 -4.62 10.65
N TYR A 61 -2.29 -3.52 9.91
CA TYR A 61 -1.76 -2.23 10.37
C TYR A 61 -2.91 -1.27 10.67
N PRO A 62 -2.85 -0.53 11.79
CA PRO A 62 -3.81 0.53 12.10
C PRO A 62 -4.00 1.56 10.99
N LEU A 63 -2.98 1.80 10.16
CA LEU A 63 -3.07 2.66 8.98
C LEU A 63 -2.32 2.01 7.81
N SER A 64 -2.92 2.03 6.62
CA SER A 64 -2.29 1.60 5.37
C SER A 64 -2.64 2.61 4.28
N LEU A 65 -1.64 2.97 3.47
CA LEU A 65 -1.80 3.75 2.25
C LEU A 65 -1.27 2.93 1.08
N SER A 66 -2.13 2.61 0.13
CA SER A 66 -1.76 2.02 -1.14
C SER A 66 -1.75 3.10 -2.21
N VAL A 67 -0.67 3.16 -3.00
CA VAL A 67 -0.51 4.01 -4.18
C VAL A 67 -0.52 3.09 -5.39
N ASP A 68 -1.57 3.18 -6.19
CA ASP A 68 -1.64 2.51 -7.48
C ASP A 68 -1.18 3.47 -8.57
N ASP A 69 -0.04 3.16 -9.17
CA ASP A 69 0.46 3.82 -10.37
C ASP A 69 -0.20 3.19 -11.60
N LEU A 70 -1.08 3.97 -12.23
CA LEU A 70 -1.87 3.58 -13.39
C LEU A 70 -1.16 3.92 -14.71
N GLY A 71 0.04 4.51 -14.66
CA GLY A 71 0.83 4.94 -15.82
C GLY A 71 0.45 6.31 -16.37
N GLU A 72 -0.81 6.72 -16.24
CA GLU A 72 -1.30 8.07 -16.56
C GLU A 72 -1.61 8.91 -15.32
N GLY A 73 -1.53 8.31 -14.13
CA GLY A 73 -1.81 8.95 -12.86
C GLY A 73 -1.72 7.99 -11.69
N PHE A 74 -2.06 8.49 -10.51
CA PHE A 74 -2.03 7.71 -9.28
C PHE A 74 -3.42 7.63 -8.63
N SER A 75 -3.76 6.46 -8.11
CA SER A 75 -4.87 6.29 -7.18
C SER A 75 -4.32 6.07 -5.76
N LEU A 76 -4.95 6.71 -4.78
CA LEU A 76 -4.57 6.60 -3.37
C LEU A 76 -5.72 5.94 -2.60
N ALA A 77 -5.44 4.77 -2.02
CA ALA A 77 -6.38 4.06 -1.15
C ALA A 77 -5.86 4.06 0.29
N LEU A 78 -6.68 4.54 1.22
CA LEU A 78 -6.36 4.51 2.66
C LEU A 78 -7.28 3.55 3.39
N LEU A 79 -6.67 2.68 4.19
CA LEU A 79 -7.35 1.89 5.22
C LEU A 79 -6.87 2.36 6.57
N ALA A 80 -7.80 2.75 7.44
CA ALA A 80 -7.47 3.18 8.79
C ALA A 80 -8.41 2.56 9.81
N GLN A 81 -7.84 2.16 10.94
CA GLN A 81 -8.60 1.76 12.11
C GLN A 81 -9.47 2.93 12.59
N ALA A 82 -10.65 2.60 13.13
CA ALA A 82 -11.56 3.57 13.70
C ALA A 82 -10.82 4.51 14.68
N GLY A 83 -10.98 5.82 14.48
CA GLY A 83 -10.32 6.87 15.28
C GLY A 83 -9.13 7.56 14.60
N ILE A 84 -8.49 6.96 13.60
CA ILE A 84 -7.30 7.55 12.92
C ILE A 84 -7.68 8.61 11.86
N GLY A 85 -8.94 8.62 11.39
CA GLY A 85 -9.45 9.66 10.50
C GLY A 85 -8.85 9.61 9.09
N ALA A 86 -9.10 8.52 8.36
CA ALA A 86 -8.55 8.24 7.02
C ALA A 86 -8.65 9.43 6.05
N GLN A 87 -9.81 10.09 5.99
CA GLN A 87 -10.02 11.23 5.09
C GLN A 87 -9.05 12.39 5.35
N ARG A 88 -8.74 12.67 6.62
CA ARG A 88 -7.82 13.74 6.99
C ARG A 88 -6.39 13.40 6.57
N VAL A 89 -5.97 12.15 6.80
CA VAL A 89 -4.67 11.66 6.37
C VAL A 89 -4.55 11.69 4.84
N GLY A 90 -5.60 11.29 4.13
CA GLY A 90 -5.67 11.38 2.67
C GLY A 90 -5.50 12.81 2.16
N ALA A 91 -6.19 13.77 2.77
CA ALA A 91 -6.05 15.19 2.42
C ALA A 91 -4.63 15.73 2.67
N TYR A 92 -3.97 15.32 3.76
CA TYR A 92 -2.58 15.69 4.02
C TYR A 92 -1.63 15.11 2.96
N MET A 93 -1.81 13.83 2.61
CA MET A 93 -0.99 13.18 1.58
C MET A 93 -1.18 13.85 0.22
N GLN A 94 -2.43 14.13 -0.17
CA GLN A 94 -2.73 14.84 -1.41
C GLN A 94 -2.02 16.20 -1.45
N SER A 95 -2.16 17.01 -0.39
CA SER A 95 -1.52 18.33 -0.34
C SER A 95 0.01 18.24 -0.39
N ALA A 96 0.61 17.24 0.28
CA ALA A 96 2.05 17.02 0.22
C ALA A 96 2.53 16.66 -1.19
N LEU A 97 1.79 15.79 -1.90
CA LEU A 97 2.11 15.39 -3.27
C LEU A 97 1.95 16.57 -4.25
N GLU A 98 0.89 17.37 -4.11
CA GLU A 98 0.67 18.58 -4.92
C GLU A 98 1.82 19.59 -4.75
N GLN A 99 2.28 19.79 -3.53
CA GLN A 99 3.42 20.69 -3.26
C GLN A 99 4.73 20.15 -3.81
N LEU A 100 4.99 18.84 -3.67
CA LEU A 100 6.20 18.20 -4.22
C LEU A 100 6.23 18.26 -5.76
N ALA A 101 5.08 18.16 -6.42
CA ALA A 101 4.99 18.24 -7.88
C ALA A 101 5.20 19.65 -8.44
N GLN A 102 5.01 20.69 -7.61
CA GLN A 102 5.19 22.09 -7.97
C GLN A 102 6.57 22.66 -7.58
N ALA A 103 7.41 21.87 -6.89
CA ALA A 103 8.69 22.28 -6.33
C ALA A 103 9.85 22.20 -7.34
#